data_AF-A0A7J9X5Q2-F1
#
_entry.id   AF-A0A7J9X5Q2-F1
#
_cell.length_a   1.000
_cell.length_b   1.000
_cell.length_c   1.000
_cell.angle_alpha   90.00
_cell.angle_beta   90.00
_cell.angle_gamma   90.00
#
_symmetry.space_group_name_H-M   'P 1'
#
loop_
_entity.id
_entity.type
_entity.pdbx_description
1 polymer ?
#
loop_
_entity_poly.entity_id
_entity_poly.type
_entity_poly.pdbx_seq_one_letter_code
_entity_poly.pdbx_strand_id
1 'polypeptide(L)'
;MDLSSLDKLTGPHLHLLADEPAKASEKIVYPLLGSGKVVRPVRGQKMRVMQGVYDEFAAALQFPDYFGENWAAFDECLTDLDWLGYDVPGYVVIVRHTSQLLADEDQQAFDELLGLLDEAGEEWAQPVQDGEWWDRPGRPFHVVLQESAEAGEAILTRLRMSGTPLGEIWRADD
;
A
#
# COMPACT_ATOMS: atom_id res chain seq x y z
N MET A 1 15.93 -8.51 7.58
CA MET A 1 15.13 -7.46 6.92
C MET A 1 15.04 -6.20 7.78
N ASP A 2 15.55 -5.08 7.26
CA ASP A 2 15.34 -3.75 7.85
C ASP A 2 14.02 -3.16 7.29
N LEU A 3 13.13 -2.71 8.18
CA LEU A 3 11.84 -2.11 7.85
C LEU A 3 11.79 -0.60 8.12
N SER A 4 12.93 0.02 8.45
CA SER A 4 13.01 1.44 8.79
C SER A 4 12.57 2.39 7.67
N SER A 5 12.51 1.91 6.41
CA SER A 5 11.91 2.66 5.30
C SER A 5 10.43 2.95 5.51
N LEU A 6 9.68 2.03 6.15
CA LEU A 6 8.24 2.14 6.40
C LEU A 6 7.89 3.17 7.50
N ASP A 7 8.90 3.75 8.15
CA ASP A 7 8.75 4.84 9.12
C ASP A 7 9.01 6.22 8.50
N LYS A 8 9.43 6.29 7.23
CA LYS A 8 9.80 7.56 6.58
C LYS A 8 8.58 8.27 6.04
N LEU A 9 8.61 9.61 6.10
CA LEU A 9 7.67 10.50 5.40
C LEU A 9 8.10 10.78 3.96
N THR A 10 9.32 10.43 3.58
CA THR A 10 9.83 10.69 2.23
C THR A 10 9.64 9.45 1.38
N GLY A 11 9.18 9.65 0.15
CA GLY A 11 9.13 8.60 -0.85
C GLY A 11 10.51 8.03 -1.19
N PRO A 12 10.55 6.92 -1.95
CA PRO A 12 9.38 6.22 -2.52
C PRO A 12 8.51 5.49 -1.50
N HIS A 13 7.19 5.45 -1.71
CA HIS A 13 6.22 4.82 -0.79
C HIS A 13 5.83 3.39 -1.17
N LEU A 14 6.25 2.94 -2.35
CA LEU A 14 6.02 1.58 -2.84
C LEU A 14 7.28 0.73 -2.69
N HIS A 15 7.12 -0.45 -2.10
CA HIS A 15 8.20 -1.40 -1.84
C HIS A 15 7.87 -2.78 -2.40
N LEU A 16 8.90 -3.58 -2.68
CA LEU A 16 8.75 -4.97 -3.12
C LEU A 16 9.30 -5.93 -2.07
N LEU A 17 8.52 -6.96 -1.73
CA LEU A 17 8.98 -8.16 -1.05
C LEU A 17 8.91 -9.35 -2.02
N ALA A 18 10.06 -9.82 -2.49
CA ALA A 18 10.22 -11.03 -3.29
C ALA A 18 10.53 -12.24 -2.39
N ASP A 19 9.50 -12.77 -1.74
CA ASP A 19 9.55 -13.93 -0.84
C ASP A 19 8.17 -14.60 -0.77
N GLU A 20 8.12 -15.83 -0.26
CA GLU A 20 6.89 -16.59 -0.17
C GLU A 20 5.79 -15.84 0.63
N PRO A 21 4.51 -15.94 0.23
CA PRO A 21 3.40 -15.24 0.91
C PRO A 21 3.29 -15.57 2.40
N ALA A 22 3.66 -16.80 2.79
CA ALA A 22 3.71 -17.21 4.18
C ALA A 22 4.77 -16.42 4.97
N LYS A 23 5.91 -16.10 4.34
CA LYS A 23 7.01 -15.33 4.91
C LYS A 23 6.71 -13.85 5.03
N ALA A 24 5.84 -13.31 4.18
CA ALA A 24 5.36 -11.92 4.30
C ALA A 24 4.74 -11.60 5.67
N SER A 25 3.99 -12.56 6.23
CA SER A 25 3.39 -12.39 7.57
C SER A 25 4.47 -12.34 8.65
N GLU A 26 5.45 -13.25 8.56
CA GLU A 26 6.56 -13.38 9.52
C GLU A 26 7.52 -12.18 9.46
N LYS A 27 7.84 -11.72 8.26
CA LYS A 27 8.87 -10.70 8.00
C LYS A 27 8.37 -9.27 8.05
N ILE A 28 7.08 -9.02 7.80
CA ILE A 28 6.50 -7.66 7.76
C ILE A 28 5.36 -7.51 8.76
N VAL A 29 4.33 -8.34 8.66
CA VAL A 29 3.11 -8.12 9.46
C VAL A 29 3.39 -8.23 10.95
N TYR A 30 3.99 -9.34 11.41
CA TYR A 30 4.23 -9.55 12.85
C TYR A 30 5.18 -8.53 13.47
N PRO A 31 6.31 -8.15 12.83
CA PRO A 31 7.16 -7.07 13.34
C PRO A 31 6.42 -5.73 13.49
N LEU A 32 5.50 -5.43 12.59
CA LEU A 32 4.75 -4.16 12.61
C LEU A 32 3.56 -4.17 13.59
N LEU A 33 3.08 -5.33 14.07
CA LEU A 33 1.96 -5.39 15.03
C LEU A 33 2.25 -4.61 16.33
N GLY A 34 3.51 -4.54 16.75
CA GLY A 34 3.93 -3.79 17.95
C GLY A 34 4.17 -2.30 17.72
N SER A 35 4.11 -1.82 16.49
CA SER A 35 4.49 -0.43 16.13
C SER A 35 3.37 0.59 16.37
N GLY A 36 2.15 0.14 16.64
CA GLY A 36 0.96 0.99 16.72
C GLY A 36 0.40 1.45 15.37
N LYS A 37 1.12 1.21 14.26
CA LYS A 37 0.65 1.50 12.89
C LYS A 37 -0.57 0.66 12.54
N VAL A 38 -1.34 1.16 11.57
CA VAL A 38 -2.41 0.39 10.93
C VAL A 38 -1.79 -0.46 9.82
N VAL A 39 -1.83 -1.78 9.98
CA VAL A 39 -1.22 -2.73 9.04
C VAL A 39 -2.31 -3.58 8.40
N ARG A 40 -2.47 -3.49 7.08
CA ARG A 40 -3.59 -4.11 6.34
C ARG A 40 -3.11 -4.97 5.16
N PRO A 41 -3.13 -6.30 5.29
CA PRO A 41 -2.91 -7.17 4.15
C PRO A 41 -4.16 -7.25 3.25
N VAL A 42 -3.96 -7.14 1.94
CA VAL A 42 -4.98 -7.33 0.89
C VAL A 42 -4.53 -8.42 -0.10
N ARG A 43 -5.47 -9.08 -0.77
CA ARG A 43 -5.20 -10.31 -1.52
C ARG A 43 -5.21 -10.08 -3.03
N GLY A 44 -4.06 -10.08 -3.67
CA GLY A 44 -3.92 -9.91 -5.13
C GLY A 44 -4.78 -10.87 -5.94
N GLN A 45 -4.97 -12.12 -5.50
CA GLN A 45 -5.87 -13.07 -6.18
C GLN A 45 -7.33 -12.63 -6.23
N LYS A 46 -7.75 -11.72 -5.34
CA LYS A 46 -9.09 -11.13 -5.29
C LYS A 46 -9.16 -9.80 -6.03
N MET A 47 -8.03 -9.27 -6.48
CA MET A 47 -7.88 -7.95 -7.11
C MET A 47 -7.46 -8.07 -8.58
N ARG A 48 -7.91 -9.11 -9.30
CA ARG A 48 -7.50 -9.34 -10.70
C ARG A 48 -8.09 -8.33 -11.69
N VAL A 49 -9.16 -7.64 -11.29
CA VAL A 49 -9.83 -6.52 -11.97
C VAL A 49 -10.03 -5.36 -11.00
N MET A 50 -10.30 -4.15 -11.49
CA MET A 50 -10.34 -2.95 -10.64
C MET A 50 -11.41 -3.01 -9.55
N GLN A 51 -12.57 -3.61 -9.84
CA GLN A 51 -13.60 -3.84 -8.82
C GLN A 51 -13.07 -4.62 -7.61
N GLY A 52 -12.23 -5.62 -7.86
CA GLY A 52 -11.63 -6.41 -6.78
C GLY A 52 -10.67 -5.59 -5.91
N VAL A 53 -9.97 -4.62 -6.51
CA VAL A 53 -9.13 -3.66 -5.76
C VAL A 53 -10.01 -2.83 -4.83
N TYR A 54 -11.09 -2.25 -5.35
CA TYR A 54 -12.05 -1.49 -4.55
C TYR A 54 -12.58 -2.32 -3.38
N ASP A 55 -13.05 -3.55 -3.64
CA ASP A 55 -13.61 -4.43 -2.62
C ASP A 55 -12.58 -4.79 -1.53
N GLU A 56 -11.35 -5.17 -1.90
CA GLU A 56 -10.33 -5.59 -0.93
C GLU A 56 -9.80 -4.42 -0.11
N PHE A 57 -9.55 -3.25 -0.73
CA PHE A 57 -9.08 -2.08 -0.01
C PHE A 57 -10.18 -1.49 0.88
N ALA A 58 -11.41 -1.36 0.38
CA ALA A 58 -12.53 -0.88 1.19
C ALA A 58 -12.76 -1.79 2.39
N ALA A 59 -12.72 -3.12 2.20
CA ALA A 59 -12.84 -4.06 3.31
C ALA A 59 -11.65 -3.99 4.28
N ALA A 60 -10.42 -3.86 3.81
CA ALA A 60 -9.25 -3.86 4.69
C ALA A 60 -9.08 -2.54 5.45
N LEU A 61 -9.29 -1.41 4.78
CA LEU A 61 -9.19 -0.06 5.34
C LEU A 61 -10.52 0.44 5.93
N GLN A 62 -11.57 -0.39 5.89
CA GLN A 62 -12.89 -0.06 6.45
C GLN A 62 -13.46 1.23 5.87
N PHE A 63 -13.40 1.38 4.54
CA PHE A 63 -13.94 2.57 3.87
C PHE A 63 -15.42 2.80 4.24
N PRO A 64 -15.87 4.07 4.29
CA PRO A 64 -17.24 4.42 4.65
C PRO A 64 -18.29 3.86 3.69
N ASP A 65 -19.53 3.85 4.15
CA ASP A 65 -20.69 3.37 3.37
C ASP A 65 -21.00 4.23 2.13
N TYR A 66 -20.47 5.45 2.06
CA TYR A 66 -20.58 6.33 0.90
C TYR A 66 -19.54 6.04 -0.21
N PHE A 67 -18.61 5.10 0.00
CA PHE A 67 -17.56 4.80 -0.97
C PHE A 67 -18.17 4.45 -2.34
N GLY A 68 -17.84 5.25 -3.35
CA GLY A 68 -18.49 5.24 -4.66
C GLY A 68 -17.92 4.27 -5.69
N GLU A 69 -17.01 3.37 -5.31
CA GLU A 69 -16.42 2.31 -6.16
C GLU A 69 -15.90 2.82 -7.52
N ASN A 70 -15.18 3.94 -7.50
CA ASN A 70 -14.53 4.53 -8.66
C ASN A 70 -13.20 5.18 -8.25
N TRP A 71 -12.37 5.54 -9.23
CA TRP A 71 -11.05 6.13 -8.99
C TRP A 71 -11.05 7.35 -8.08
N ALA A 72 -11.98 8.30 -8.29
CA ALA A 72 -12.04 9.51 -7.48
C ALA A 72 -12.44 9.21 -6.02
N ALA A 73 -13.43 8.34 -5.81
CA ALA A 73 -13.81 7.92 -4.46
C ALA A 73 -12.70 7.10 -3.78
N PHE A 74 -11.91 6.36 -4.55
CA PHE A 74 -10.80 5.56 -4.06
C PHE A 74 -9.64 6.44 -3.58
N ASP A 75 -9.29 7.46 -4.36
CA ASP A 75 -8.32 8.49 -4.00
C ASP A 75 -8.75 9.26 -2.73
N GLU A 76 -10.00 9.73 -2.69
CA GLU A 76 -10.57 10.39 -1.51
C GLU A 76 -10.47 9.53 -0.25
N CYS A 77 -10.83 8.24 -0.34
CA CYS A 77 -10.76 7.35 0.81
C CYS A 77 -9.33 6.90 1.16
N LEU A 78 -8.36 6.97 0.24
CA LEU A 78 -6.97 6.63 0.56
C LEU A 78 -6.24 7.78 1.24
N THR A 79 -6.65 9.02 0.97
CA THR A 79 -6.05 10.25 1.51
C THR A 79 -6.75 10.74 2.78
N ASP A 80 -7.92 10.18 3.12
CA ASP A 80 -8.61 10.35 4.41
C ASP A 80 -8.90 8.97 5.02
N LEU A 81 -8.25 8.65 6.15
CA LEU A 81 -8.36 7.35 6.86
C LEU A 81 -8.60 7.57 8.36
N ASP A 82 -9.12 8.73 8.74
CA ASP A 82 -9.20 9.15 10.14
C ASP A 82 -10.06 8.21 10.99
N TRP A 83 -11.01 7.48 10.38
CA TRP A 83 -11.81 6.45 11.05
C TRP A 83 -11.00 5.24 11.53
N LEU A 84 -9.78 5.03 11.03
CA LEU A 84 -8.85 3.99 11.52
C LEU A 84 -8.07 4.43 12.76
N GLY A 85 -8.15 5.72 13.11
CA GLY A 85 -7.61 6.27 14.35
C GLY A 85 -6.91 7.63 14.13
N TYR A 86 -7.33 8.62 14.92
CA TYR A 86 -6.79 9.98 14.86
C TYR A 86 -5.34 10.14 15.31
N ASP A 87 -4.68 9.14 15.91
CA ASP A 87 -3.30 9.25 16.40
C ASP A 87 -2.46 8.00 16.07
N VAL A 88 -2.69 7.43 14.89
CA VAL A 88 -1.91 6.28 14.43
C VAL A 88 -0.54 6.72 13.90
N PRO A 89 0.56 6.01 14.21
CA PRO A 89 1.91 6.35 13.74
C PRO A 89 2.17 6.17 12.24
N GLY A 90 1.16 5.81 11.45
CA GLY A 90 1.26 5.54 10.02
C GLY A 90 0.46 4.32 9.56
N TYR A 91 0.45 4.10 8.26
CA TYR A 91 -0.30 3.07 7.56
C TYR A 91 0.62 2.22 6.69
N VAL A 92 0.40 0.91 6.69
CA VAL A 92 1.09 -0.02 5.81
C VAL A 92 0.08 -0.98 5.18
N VAL A 93 -0.05 -0.93 3.86
CA VAL A 93 -0.84 -1.90 3.09
C VAL A 93 0.08 -2.96 2.51
N ILE A 94 -0.26 -4.24 2.66
CA ILE A 94 0.52 -5.35 2.09
C ILE A 94 -0.30 -6.03 1.00
N VAL A 95 0.05 -5.81 -0.26
CA VAL A 95 -0.55 -6.52 -1.39
C VAL A 95 0.11 -7.87 -1.54
N ARG A 96 -0.61 -8.96 -1.25
CA ARG A 96 -0.09 -10.32 -1.43
C ARG A 96 -0.28 -10.82 -2.84
N HIS A 97 0.66 -11.58 -3.37
CA HIS A 97 0.61 -12.13 -4.74
C HIS A 97 0.40 -11.05 -5.80
N THR A 98 1.32 -10.10 -5.86
CA THR A 98 1.22 -8.91 -6.71
C THR A 98 1.12 -9.23 -8.19
N SER A 99 1.63 -10.37 -8.66
CA SER A 99 1.42 -10.87 -10.04
C SER A 99 -0.05 -11.03 -10.42
N GLN A 100 -0.94 -11.15 -9.42
CA GLN A 100 -2.38 -11.29 -9.62
C GLN A 100 -3.12 -9.96 -9.58
N LEU A 101 -2.50 -8.90 -9.07
CA LEU A 101 -3.08 -7.56 -9.02
C LEU A 101 -3.28 -7.05 -10.46
N LEU A 102 -4.52 -6.76 -10.81
CA LEU A 102 -4.94 -6.28 -12.13
C LEU A 102 -4.37 -7.14 -13.27
N ALA A 103 -4.38 -8.46 -13.09
CA ALA A 103 -3.86 -9.40 -14.08
C ALA A 103 -4.80 -9.64 -15.27
N ASP A 104 -6.09 -9.27 -15.12
CA ASP A 104 -7.10 -9.36 -16.17
C ASP A 104 -7.44 -7.99 -16.79
N GLU A 105 -6.68 -6.94 -16.41
CA GLU A 105 -6.79 -5.57 -16.94
C GLU A 105 -5.54 -5.23 -17.77
N ASP A 106 -5.57 -4.08 -18.44
CA ASP A 106 -4.40 -3.57 -19.13
C ASP A 106 -3.33 -3.02 -18.17
N GLN A 107 -2.15 -2.74 -18.72
CA GLN A 107 -1.04 -2.17 -17.95
C GLN A 107 -1.36 -0.76 -17.44
N GLN A 108 -2.22 -0.01 -18.13
CA GLN A 108 -2.58 1.35 -17.76
C GLN A 108 -3.31 1.38 -16.41
N ALA A 109 -4.31 0.52 -16.20
CA ALA A 109 -5.00 0.43 -14.91
C ALA A 109 -4.05 0.09 -13.75
N PHE A 110 -3.04 -0.75 -14.01
CA PHE A 110 -2.01 -1.07 -13.04
C PHE A 110 -1.09 0.13 -12.74
N ASP A 111 -0.68 0.86 -13.77
CA ASP A 111 0.16 2.05 -13.61
C ASP A 111 -0.57 3.16 -12.86
N GLU A 112 -1.85 3.40 -13.19
CA GLU A 112 -2.72 4.37 -12.50
C GLU A 112 -2.89 4.00 -11.02
N LEU A 113 -3.08 2.72 -10.69
CA LEU A 113 -3.17 2.27 -9.29
C LEU A 113 -1.87 2.53 -8.53
N LEU A 114 -0.71 2.22 -9.11
CA LEU A 114 0.57 2.46 -8.44
C LEU A 114 0.85 3.95 -8.23
N GLY A 115 0.55 4.78 -9.23
CA GLY A 115 0.64 6.24 -9.11
C GLY A 115 -0.19 6.75 -7.94
N LEU A 116 -1.47 6.37 -7.89
CA LEU A 116 -2.39 6.79 -6.83
C LEU A 116 -1.92 6.33 -5.43
N LEU A 117 -1.40 5.11 -5.31
CA LEU A 117 -0.88 4.62 -4.02
C LEU A 117 0.40 5.35 -3.57
N ASP A 118 1.25 5.80 -4.50
CA ASP A 118 2.43 6.60 -4.19
C ASP A 118 2.05 8.05 -3.82
N GLU A 119 1.10 8.64 -4.55
CA GLU A 119 0.50 9.96 -4.27
C GLU A 119 -0.18 9.99 -2.90
N ALA A 120 -0.91 8.94 -2.52
CA ALA A 120 -1.46 8.81 -1.17
C ALA A 120 -0.36 8.84 -0.10
N GLY A 121 0.80 8.24 -0.39
CA GLY A 121 1.99 8.35 0.46
C GLY A 121 2.48 9.79 0.61
N GLU A 122 2.54 10.54 -0.48
CA GLU A 122 2.95 11.95 -0.50
C GLU A 122 1.97 12.85 0.29
N GLU A 123 0.67 12.62 0.15
CA GLU A 123 -0.38 13.36 0.85
C GLU A 123 -0.36 13.09 2.36
N TRP A 124 -0.25 11.82 2.77
CA TRP A 124 -0.12 11.48 4.19
C TRP A 124 1.14 12.05 4.81
N ALA A 125 2.24 12.11 4.05
CA ALA A 125 3.50 12.68 4.51
C ALA A 125 3.42 14.18 4.82
N GLN A 126 2.45 14.92 4.26
CA GLN A 126 2.24 16.32 4.60
C GLN A 126 1.52 16.47 5.94
N PRO A 127 1.93 17.44 6.78
CA PRO A 127 1.16 17.83 7.93
C PRO A 127 -0.08 18.64 7.52
N VAL A 128 -1.15 18.52 8.30
CA VAL A 128 -2.31 19.43 8.24
C VAL A 128 -2.15 20.45 9.35
N GLN A 129 -2.17 21.75 9.00
CA GLN A 129 -1.90 22.86 9.90
C GLN A 129 -2.92 24.00 9.69
N ASP A 130 -4.20 23.65 9.76
CA ASP A 130 -5.30 24.59 9.55
C ASP A 130 -5.68 25.35 10.84
N GLY A 131 -5.05 25.00 11.97
CA GLY A 131 -5.36 25.55 13.29
C GLY A 131 -6.61 24.93 13.91
N GLU A 132 -7.02 23.77 13.38
CA GLU A 132 -8.23 23.08 13.76
C GLU A 132 -7.91 21.90 14.69
N TRP A 133 -8.92 21.37 15.38
CA TRP A 133 -8.70 20.29 16.35
C TRP A 133 -8.27 18.96 15.70
N TRP A 134 -8.44 18.84 14.38
CA TRP A 134 -8.00 17.71 13.56
C TRP A 134 -6.63 17.93 12.90
N ASP A 135 -5.92 19.02 13.22
CA ASP A 135 -4.53 19.21 12.78
C ASP A 135 -3.69 17.97 13.11
N ARG A 136 -2.89 17.52 12.15
CA ARG A 136 -2.06 16.31 12.29
C ARG A 136 -0.65 16.53 11.76
N PRO A 137 0.38 15.89 12.34
CA PRO A 137 1.66 15.80 11.67
C PRO A 137 1.54 14.95 10.39
N GLY A 138 2.56 15.01 9.54
CA GLY A 138 2.75 14.04 8.48
C GLY A 138 2.86 12.62 9.04
N ARG A 139 2.31 11.65 8.31
CA ARG A 139 2.30 10.23 8.67
C ARG A 139 2.86 9.40 7.53
N PRO A 140 3.68 8.37 7.83
CA PRO A 140 4.08 7.41 6.84
C PRO A 140 2.85 6.66 6.31
N PHE A 141 2.69 6.60 5.00
CA PHE A 141 1.77 5.69 4.32
C PHE A 141 2.58 4.94 3.27
N HIS A 142 2.66 3.61 3.40
CA HIS A 142 3.51 2.77 2.55
C HIS A 142 2.75 1.56 2.06
N VAL A 143 3.09 1.10 0.85
CA VAL A 143 2.55 -0.13 0.27
C VAL A 143 3.68 -1.11 0.02
N VAL A 144 3.55 -2.32 0.55
CA VAL A 144 4.45 -3.42 0.25
C VAL A 144 3.77 -4.39 -0.71
N LEU A 145 4.31 -4.46 -1.91
CA LEU A 145 3.93 -5.38 -2.97
C LEU A 145 4.70 -6.68 -2.73
N GLN A 146 4.01 -7.73 -2.31
CA GLN A 146 4.60 -9.04 -2.06
C GLN A 146 4.37 -9.98 -3.24
N GLU A 147 5.42 -10.70 -3.64
CA GLU A 147 5.36 -11.79 -4.60
C GLU A 147 6.37 -12.89 -4.23
N SER A 148 6.16 -14.14 -4.67
CA SER A 148 7.11 -15.23 -4.47
C SER A 148 8.51 -14.89 -4.99
N ALA A 149 9.53 -15.53 -4.42
CA ALA A 149 10.91 -15.33 -4.87
C ALA A 149 11.08 -15.68 -6.36
N GLU A 150 10.33 -16.68 -6.83
CA GLU A 150 10.36 -17.17 -8.22
C GLU A 150 9.81 -16.15 -9.22
N ALA A 151 8.74 -15.44 -8.86
CA ALA A 151 8.11 -14.43 -9.71
C ALA A 151 8.60 -12.99 -9.45
N GLY A 152 9.46 -12.80 -8.45
CA GLY A 152 9.97 -11.50 -7.99
C GLY A 152 10.58 -10.62 -9.09
N GLU A 153 11.38 -11.17 -9.99
CA GLU A 153 12.02 -10.39 -11.06
C GLU A 153 11.03 -10.02 -12.19
N ALA A 154 10.06 -10.89 -12.47
CA ALA A 154 9.01 -10.60 -13.45
C ALA A 154 8.10 -9.47 -12.95
N ILE A 155 7.69 -9.51 -11.67
CA ILE A 155 6.89 -8.43 -11.09
C ILE A 155 7.71 -7.14 -10.97
N LEU A 156 8.98 -7.21 -10.58
CA LEU A 156 9.86 -6.03 -10.52
C LEU A 156 9.97 -5.32 -11.88
N THR A 157 10.03 -6.09 -12.97
CA THR A 157 10.02 -5.54 -14.32
C THR A 157 8.70 -4.83 -14.62
N ARG A 158 7.55 -5.45 -14.33
CA ARG A 158 6.22 -4.82 -14.50
C ARG A 158 6.09 -3.54 -13.67
N LEU A 159 6.54 -3.55 -12.41
CA LEU A 159 6.52 -2.37 -11.54
C LEU A 159 7.36 -1.23 -12.13
N ARG A 160 8.57 -1.52 -12.62
CA ARG A 160 9.43 -0.51 -13.25
C ARG A 160 8.85 0.07 -14.55
N MET A 161 8.03 -0.70 -15.27
CA MET A 161 7.37 -0.20 -16.48
C MET A 161 6.33 0.88 -16.19
N SER A 162 5.75 0.91 -14.99
CA SER A 162 4.80 1.96 -14.58
C SER A 162 5.44 3.35 -14.49
N GLY A 163 6.76 3.41 -14.26
CA GLY A 163 7.47 4.65 -13.98
C GLY A 163 7.33 5.17 -12.54
N THR A 164 6.47 4.57 -11.72
CA THR A 164 6.34 4.92 -10.30
C THR A 164 7.62 4.53 -9.53
N PRO A 165 8.19 5.43 -8.70
CA PRO A 165 9.38 5.13 -7.92
C PRO A 165 9.17 3.93 -6.97
N LEU A 166 10.19 3.05 -6.88
CA LEU A 166 10.23 1.96 -5.92
C LEU A 166 11.31 2.24 -4.88
N GLY A 167 10.99 2.00 -3.61
CA GLY A 167 11.91 2.08 -2.49
C GLY A 167 12.64 0.76 -2.31
N GLU A 168 12.63 0.25 -1.07
CA GLU A 168 13.25 -1.03 -0.74
C GLU A 168 12.70 -2.20 -1.59
N ILE A 169 13.64 -3.07 -2.00
CA ILE A 169 13.35 -4.35 -2.64
C ILE A 169 13.99 -5.42 -1.77
N TRP A 170 13.16 -6.06 -0.95
CA TRP A 170 13.57 -7.15 -0.09
C TRP A 170 13.39 -8.50 -0.78
N ARG A 171 14.33 -9.42 -0.55
CA ARG A 171 14.34 -10.79 -1.09
C ARG A 171 14.33 -11.81 0.04
N ALA A 172 14.10 -13.07 -0.31
CA ALA A 172 14.03 -14.17 0.64
C ALA A 172 15.26 -14.30 1.56
N ASP A 173 16.44 -13.94 1.07
CA ASP A 173 17.72 -14.05 1.80
C ASP A 173 18.05 -12.83 2.70
N ASP A 174 17.20 -11.79 2.69
CA ASP A 174 17.39 -10.55 3.49
C ASP A 174 16.85 -10.61 4.92
#